data_AF-A0A1V5NDH7-F1
#
_entry.id   AF-A0A1V5NDH7-F1
#
_cell.length_a   1.000
_cell.length_b   1.000
_cell.length_c   1.000
_cell.angle_alpha   90.00
_cell.angle_beta   90.00
_cell.angle_gamma   90.00
#
_symmetry.space_group_name_H-M   'P 1'
#
loop_
_entity.id
_entity.type
_entity.pdbx_description
1 polymer ?
#
loop_
_entity_poly.entity_id
_entity_poly.type
_entity_poly.pdbx_seq_one_letter_code
_entity_poly.pdbx_strand_id
1 'polypeptide(L)'
;MELAALLKAEKRKKGIELLVETGLAGNIFPTFKNKSVSNFAVKIFGYLPKKISFELGMAGLFAKCSTDDAIENIEVLKLSRNELKHITFLLKKRDYLLKKLPLAEFKLIVSEPYFENLFMLQKAILKAHRKSTTALTAVRRRINSLRGKELRPAPLLNGYEIMELGVKAGPQVGAVSKGLYIEQLSEKITTKHQAIGWVKEWLKKHQ
;
A
#
# COMPACT_ATOMS: atom_id res chain seq x y z
N MET A 1 1.66 -16.94 -18.74
CA MET A 1 1.29 -15.65 -19.34
C MET A 1 2.55 -14.92 -19.77
N GLU A 2 2.69 -14.59 -21.05
CA GLU A 2 3.90 -13.96 -21.64
C GLU A 2 4.30 -12.65 -20.97
N LEU A 3 3.32 -11.81 -20.64
CA LEU A 3 3.58 -10.53 -19.96
C LEU A 3 4.28 -10.73 -18.60
N ALA A 4 3.93 -11.78 -17.86
CA ALA A 4 4.58 -12.08 -16.59
C ALA A 4 6.05 -12.50 -16.77
N ALA A 5 6.37 -13.23 -17.84
CA ALA A 5 7.74 -13.57 -18.19
C ALA A 5 8.54 -12.32 -18.58
N LEU A 6 7.95 -11.45 -19.42
CA LEU A 6 8.54 -10.17 -19.83
C LEU A 6 8.92 -9.30 -18.62
N LEU A 7 8.01 -9.17 -17.65
CA LEU A 7 8.20 -8.33 -16.46
C LEU A 7 9.27 -8.89 -15.50
N LYS A 8 9.48 -10.20 -15.50
CA LYS A 8 10.49 -10.87 -14.66
C LYS A 8 11.84 -11.03 -15.34
N ALA A 9 11.93 -10.77 -16.65
CA ALA A 9 13.16 -10.92 -17.42
C ALA A 9 14.27 -9.95 -16.97
N GLU A 10 15.53 -10.36 -17.15
CA GLU A 10 16.69 -9.54 -16.80
C GLU A 10 16.75 -8.24 -17.62
N LYS A 11 16.48 -8.33 -18.94
CA LYS A 11 16.44 -7.20 -19.86
C LYS A 11 15.03 -6.60 -20.02
N ARG A 12 14.16 -6.72 -19.01
CA ARG A 12 12.76 -6.27 -19.08
C ARG A 12 12.57 -4.81 -19.49
N LYS A 13 13.48 -3.90 -19.14
CA LYS A 13 13.37 -2.49 -19.57
C LYS A 13 13.32 -2.42 -21.10
N LYS A 14 14.21 -3.16 -21.78
CA LYS A 14 14.24 -3.20 -23.25
C LYS A 14 13.01 -3.92 -23.80
N GLY A 15 12.54 -4.95 -23.12
CA GLY A 15 11.29 -5.63 -23.46
C GLY A 15 10.06 -4.70 -23.40
N ILE A 16 9.93 -3.89 -22.35
CA ILE A 16 8.86 -2.89 -22.21
C ILE A 16 9.02 -1.75 -23.21
N GLU A 17 10.25 -1.32 -23.49
CA GLU A 17 10.54 -0.34 -24.54
C GLU A 17 10.07 -0.84 -25.91
N LEU A 18 10.42 -2.07 -26.30
CA LEU A 18 9.94 -2.69 -27.54
C LEU A 18 8.41 -2.86 -27.57
N LEU A 19 7.80 -3.23 -26.44
CA LEU A 19 6.34 -3.33 -26.32
C LEU A 19 5.66 -1.99 -26.62
N VAL A 20 6.29 -0.87 -26.22
CA VAL A 20 5.80 0.48 -26.50
C VAL A 20 6.11 0.92 -27.93
N GLU A 21 7.35 0.72 -28.41
CA GLU A 21 7.82 1.12 -29.75
C GLU A 21 7.02 0.45 -30.88
N THR A 22 6.66 -0.82 -30.70
CA THR A 22 5.85 -1.59 -31.65
C THR A 22 4.37 -1.22 -31.64
N GLY A 23 3.92 -0.39 -30.69
CA GLY A 23 2.51 -0.06 -30.50
C GLY A 23 1.69 -1.16 -29.84
N LEU A 24 2.27 -2.34 -29.58
CA LEU A 24 1.59 -3.47 -28.97
C LEU A 24 1.05 -3.12 -27.56
N ALA A 25 1.80 -2.33 -26.78
CA ALA A 25 1.35 -1.83 -25.48
C ALA A 25 0.01 -1.09 -25.59
N GLY A 26 -0.15 -0.23 -26.59
CA GLY A 26 -1.38 0.56 -26.80
C GLY A 26 -2.56 -0.25 -27.34
N ASN A 27 -2.28 -1.40 -27.96
CA ASN A 27 -3.30 -2.35 -28.41
C ASN A 27 -3.81 -3.23 -27.26
N ILE A 28 -2.92 -3.64 -26.35
CA ILE A 28 -3.29 -4.43 -25.16
C ILE A 28 -3.90 -3.53 -24.09
N PHE A 29 -3.30 -2.35 -23.85
CA PHE A 29 -3.68 -1.40 -22.82
C PHE A 29 -3.91 -0.02 -23.44
N PRO A 30 -5.17 0.37 -23.73
CA PRO A 30 -5.48 1.64 -24.41
C PRO A 30 -4.81 2.88 -23.82
N THR A 31 -4.59 2.94 -22.49
CA THR A 31 -3.92 4.08 -21.85
C THR A 31 -2.46 4.28 -22.31
N PHE A 32 -1.80 3.24 -22.84
CA PHE A 32 -0.44 3.34 -23.36
C PHE A 32 -0.34 4.05 -24.71
N LYS A 33 -1.47 4.36 -25.37
CA LYS A 33 -1.51 5.30 -26.51
C LYS A 33 -1.03 6.69 -26.10
N ASN A 34 -1.17 7.05 -24.82
CA ASN A 34 -0.58 8.26 -24.28
C ASN A 34 0.94 8.09 -24.09
N LYS A 35 1.73 8.75 -24.96
CA LYS A 35 3.20 8.74 -24.91
C LYS A 35 3.77 9.15 -23.56
N SER A 36 3.08 10.01 -22.82
CA SER A 36 3.52 10.46 -21.49
C SER A 36 3.46 9.33 -20.45
N VAL A 37 2.47 8.45 -20.56
CA VAL A 37 2.30 7.26 -19.71
C VAL A 37 3.33 6.21 -20.10
N SER A 38 3.39 5.85 -21.38
CA SER A 38 4.29 4.78 -21.85
C SER A 38 5.76 5.11 -21.63
N ASN A 39 6.20 6.34 -21.91
CA ASN A 39 7.56 6.78 -21.61
C ASN A 39 7.88 6.75 -20.12
N PHE A 40 6.88 7.05 -19.27
CA PHE A 40 7.09 6.98 -17.83
C PHE A 40 7.21 5.55 -17.33
N ALA A 41 6.38 4.63 -17.86
CA ALA A 41 6.50 3.20 -17.58
C ALA A 41 7.91 2.69 -17.91
N VAL A 42 8.43 2.96 -19.12
CA VAL A 42 9.81 2.57 -19.50
C VAL A 42 10.86 3.11 -18.51
N LYS A 43 10.70 4.37 -18.05
CA LYS A 43 11.59 4.97 -17.05
C LYS A 43 11.54 4.23 -15.71
N ILE A 44 10.34 3.86 -15.22
CA ILE A 44 10.16 3.11 -13.96
C ILE A 44 10.94 1.80 -13.98
N PHE A 45 10.88 1.04 -15.09
CA PHE A 45 11.60 -0.24 -15.22
C PHE A 45 13.12 -0.10 -15.20
N GLY A 46 13.66 1.08 -15.46
CA GLY A 46 15.08 1.39 -15.26
C GLY A 46 15.49 1.51 -13.79
N TYR A 47 14.54 1.66 -12.87
CA TYR A 47 14.79 1.88 -11.44
C TYR A 47 14.24 0.79 -10.52
N LEU A 48 13.45 -0.15 -11.04
CA LEU A 48 12.96 -1.32 -10.29
C LEU A 48 14.10 -2.33 -10.00
N PRO A 49 14.10 -3.01 -8.83
CA PRO A 49 15.13 -3.99 -8.47
C PRO A 49 15.16 -5.19 -9.42
N LYS A 50 16.32 -5.83 -9.66
CA LYS A 50 16.46 -6.96 -10.61
C LYS A 50 15.39 -8.05 -10.46
N LYS A 51 15.05 -8.45 -9.24
CA LYS A 51 13.94 -9.38 -8.96
C LYS A 51 12.72 -8.59 -8.53
N ILE A 52 11.60 -8.76 -9.24
CA ILE A 52 10.30 -8.18 -8.89
C ILE A 52 9.21 -9.24 -8.97
N SER A 53 8.13 -9.03 -8.22
CA SER A 53 6.89 -9.78 -8.44
C SER A 53 6.17 -9.27 -9.69
N PHE A 54 5.24 -10.06 -10.19
CA PHE A 54 4.42 -9.68 -11.34
C PHE A 54 3.61 -8.40 -11.04
N GLU A 55 3.03 -8.32 -9.84
CA GLU A 55 2.17 -7.23 -9.38
C GLU A 55 2.95 -5.92 -9.21
N LEU A 56 4.20 -5.98 -8.73
CA LEU A 56 5.08 -4.81 -8.71
C LEU A 56 5.39 -4.33 -10.14
N GLY A 57 5.60 -5.26 -11.07
CA GLY A 57 5.77 -4.93 -12.49
C GLY A 57 4.52 -4.24 -13.07
N MET A 58 3.34 -4.80 -12.82
CA MET A 58 2.06 -4.23 -13.26
C MET A 58 1.82 -2.85 -12.64
N ALA A 59 2.00 -2.69 -11.34
CA ALA A 59 1.87 -1.37 -10.70
C ALA A 59 2.91 -0.36 -11.22
N GLY A 60 4.11 -0.82 -11.60
CA GLY A 60 5.13 -0.01 -12.25
C GLY A 60 4.75 0.45 -13.66
N LEU A 61 4.13 -0.42 -14.46
CA LEU A 61 3.59 -0.08 -15.79
C LEU A 61 2.57 1.05 -15.71
N PHE A 62 1.65 0.97 -14.74
CA PHE A 62 0.55 1.91 -14.58
C PHE A 62 0.82 3.02 -13.56
N ALA A 63 2.08 3.24 -13.16
CA ALA A 63 2.44 4.16 -12.08
C ALA A 63 2.02 5.63 -12.32
N LYS A 64 1.80 6.03 -13.58
CA LYS A 64 1.34 7.37 -13.97
C LYS A 64 -0.17 7.49 -14.18
N CYS A 65 -0.87 6.36 -14.23
CA CYS A 65 -2.32 6.34 -14.46
C CYS A 65 -3.07 6.63 -13.15
N SER A 66 -4.35 6.99 -13.25
CA SER A 66 -5.23 6.86 -12.09
C SER A 66 -5.34 5.38 -11.70
N THR A 67 -5.74 5.10 -10.46
CA THR A 67 -5.93 3.69 -10.05
C THR A 67 -7.05 3.06 -10.87
N ASP A 68 -8.14 3.77 -11.09
CA ASP A 68 -9.32 3.20 -11.74
C ASP A 68 -9.05 2.92 -13.22
N ASP A 69 -8.40 3.85 -13.95
CA ASP A 69 -7.96 3.62 -15.34
C ASP A 69 -7.02 2.41 -15.43
N ALA A 70 -6.10 2.28 -14.46
CA ALA A 70 -5.17 1.16 -14.43
C ALA A 70 -5.90 -0.17 -14.21
N ILE A 71 -6.90 -0.23 -13.32
CA ILE A 71 -7.68 -1.44 -13.08
C ILE A 71 -8.49 -1.81 -14.33
N GLU A 72 -9.16 -0.86 -14.96
CA GLU A 72 -9.91 -1.09 -16.20
C GLU A 72 -9.02 -1.67 -17.31
N ASN A 73 -7.80 -1.13 -17.48
CA ASN A 73 -6.88 -1.63 -18.49
C ASN A 73 -6.38 -3.06 -18.22
N ILE A 74 -6.22 -3.46 -16.95
CA ILE A 74 -5.71 -4.80 -16.62
C ILE A 74 -6.79 -5.89 -16.60
N GLU A 75 -8.08 -5.53 -16.73
CA GLU A 75 -9.18 -6.51 -16.77
C GLU A 75 -9.02 -7.52 -17.91
N VAL A 76 -8.47 -7.09 -19.05
CA VAL A 76 -8.19 -7.96 -20.20
C VAL A 76 -7.30 -9.16 -19.85
N LEU A 77 -6.48 -9.04 -18.80
CA LEU A 77 -5.55 -10.09 -18.37
C LEU A 77 -6.22 -11.16 -17.50
N LYS A 78 -7.47 -10.95 -17.05
CA LYS A 78 -8.24 -11.88 -16.19
C LYS A 78 -7.44 -12.36 -14.97
N LEU A 79 -6.83 -11.41 -14.26
CA LEU A 79 -5.99 -11.70 -13.09
C LEU A 79 -6.79 -12.28 -11.92
N SER A 80 -6.10 -13.02 -11.05
CA SER A 80 -6.71 -13.52 -9.81
C SER A 80 -7.08 -12.37 -8.86
N ARG A 81 -8.05 -12.63 -7.96
CA ARG A 81 -8.46 -11.66 -6.92
C ARG A 81 -7.29 -11.19 -6.07
N ASN A 82 -6.33 -12.07 -5.77
CA ASN A 82 -5.16 -11.74 -4.97
C ASN A 82 -4.20 -10.81 -5.71
N GLU A 83 -3.95 -11.07 -7.00
CA GLU A 83 -3.12 -10.21 -7.84
C GLU A 83 -3.76 -8.82 -7.99
N LEU A 84 -5.07 -8.76 -8.28
CA LEU A 84 -5.79 -7.49 -8.36
C LEU A 84 -5.74 -6.71 -7.04
N LYS A 85 -5.94 -7.39 -5.90
CA LYS A 85 -5.84 -6.76 -4.57
C LYS A 85 -4.45 -6.17 -4.33
N HIS A 86 -3.41 -6.89 -4.71
CA HIS A 86 -2.02 -6.46 -4.58
C HIS A 86 -1.71 -5.25 -5.48
N ILE A 87 -2.03 -5.33 -6.77
CA ILE A 87 -1.82 -4.23 -7.73
C ILE A 87 -2.60 -2.98 -7.27
N THR A 88 -3.87 -3.15 -6.92
CA THR A 88 -4.74 -2.08 -6.42
C THR A 88 -4.14 -1.43 -5.16
N PHE A 89 -3.63 -2.22 -4.22
CA PHE A 89 -2.97 -1.68 -3.02
C PHE A 89 -1.77 -0.80 -3.39
N LEU A 90 -0.88 -1.29 -4.25
CA LEU A 90 0.31 -0.56 -4.68
C LEU A 90 -0.05 0.76 -5.36
N LEU A 91 -1.02 0.74 -6.26
CA LEU A 91 -1.50 1.92 -6.95
C LEU A 91 -2.17 2.89 -5.98
N LYS A 92 -3.14 2.45 -5.16
CA LYS A 92 -3.86 3.35 -4.22
C LYS A 92 -2.95 3.96 -3.16
N LYS A 93 -1.90 3.25 -2.75
CA LYS A 93 -0.97 3.70 -1.71
C LYS A 93 0.30 4.35 -2.25
N ARG A 94 0.44 4.53 -3.57
CA ARG A 94 1.53 5.35 -4.14
C ARG A 94 1.47 6.76 -3.52
N ASP A 95 2.64 7.32 -3.27
CA ASP A 95 2.89 8.57 -2.52
C ASP A 95 2.49 8.57 -1.04
N TYR A 96 1.80 7.54 -0.53
CA TYR A 96 1.38 7.48 0.88
C TYR A 96 2.58 7.51 1.84
N LEU A 97 3.68 6.86 1.46
CA LEU A 97 4.93 6.84 2.24
C LEU A 97 5.67 8.19 2.27
N LEU A 98 5.29 9.15 1.44
CA LEU A 98 5.89 10.49 1.43
C LEU A 98 5.23 11.42 2.46
N LYS A 99 4.07 11.03 2.99
CA LYS A 99 3.32 11.81 3.98
C LYS A 99 3.91 11.63 5.38
N LYS A 100 3.68 12.60 6.25
CA LYS A 100 3.99 12.47 7.69
C LYS A 100 2.91 11.64 8.37
N LEU A 101 3.10 10.31 8.38
CA LEU A 101 2.11 9.38 8.92
C LEU A 101 2.14 9.33 10.47
N PRO A 102 0.99 9.41 11.16
CA PRO A 102 0.88 9.08 12.59
C PRO A 102 1.42 7.68 12.91
N LEU A 103 1.77 7.40 14.17
CA LEU A 103 2.36 6.11 14.55
C LEU A 103 1.44 4.93 14.21
N ALA A 104 0.15 5.04 14.49
CA ALA A 104 -0.81 3.98 14.19
C ALA A 104 -0.89 3.66 12.69
N GLU A 105 -1.10 4.68 11.84
CA GLU A 105 -1.13 4.51 10.39
C GLU A 105 0.19 3.95 9.85
N PHE A 106 1.32 4.40 10.41
CA PHE A 106 2.64 3.91 10.02
C PHE A 106 2.84 2.44 10.36
N LYS A 107 2.46 2.01 11.57
CA LYS A 107 2.50 0.60 11.96
C LYS A 107 1.63 -0.26 11.06
N LEU A 108 0.41 0.19 10.78
CA LEU A 108 -0.52 -0.52 9.88
C LEU A 108 0.08 -0.70 8.48
N ILE A 109 0.54 0.38 7.84
CA ILE A 109 1.06 0.26 6.46
C ILE A 109 2.33 -0.59 6.40
N VAL A 110 3.21 -0.54 7.41
CA VAL A 110 4.42 -1.37 7.46
C VAL A 110 4.09 -2.84 7.71
N SER A 111 2.98 -3.13 8.41
CA SER A 111 2.50 -4.50 8.62
C SER A 111 1.80 -5.13 7.41
N GLU A 112 1.53 -4.36 6.36
CA GLU A 112 0.88 -4.88 5.16
C GLU A 112 1.80 -5.86 4.40
N PRO A 113 1.28 -7.00 3.91
CA PRO A 113 2.08 -7.99 3.19
C PRO A 113 2.79 -7.43 1.94
N TYR A 114 2.24 -6.36 1.36
CA TYR A 114 2.72 -5.74 0.12
C TYR A 114 3.61 -4.52 0.37
N PHE A 115 3.98 -4.24 1.63
CA PHE A 115 4.73 -3.06 2.01
C PHE A 115 6.06 -2.92 1.26
N GLU A 116 6.87 -3.99 1.18
CA GLU A 116 8.17 -3.90 0.50
C GLU A 116 8.02 -3.58 -0.99
N ASN A 117 7.00 -4.14 -1.65
CA ASN A 117 6.68 -3.79 -3.04
C ASN A 117 6.24 -2.33 -3.16
N LEU A 118 5.45 -1.81 -2.22
CA LEU A 118 5.05 -0.40 -2.19
C LEU A 118 6.29 0.50 -2.05
N PHE A 119 7.23 0.14 -1.16
CA PHE A 119 8.47 0.87 -0.98
C PHE A 119 9.32 0.88 -2.25
N MET A 120 9.46 -0.28 -2.92
CA MET A 120 10.18 -0.41 -4.19
C MET A 120 9.55 0.42 -5.30
N LEU A 121 8.22 0.37 -5.43
CA LEU A 121 7.47 1.15 -6.40
C LEU A 121 7.67 2.65 -6.16
N GLN A 122 7.49 3.12 -4.93
CA GLN A 122 7.67 4.55 -4.60
C GLN A 122 9.08 5.03 -4.90
N LYS A 123 10.10 4.21 -4.60
CA LYS A 123 11.50 4.52 -4.91
C LYS A 123 11.71 4.66 -6.41
N ALA A 124 11.15 3.76 -7.21
CA ALA A 124 11.25 3.82 -8.67
C ALA A 124 10.54 5.06 -9.24
N ILE A 125 9.35 5.41 -8.71
CA ILE A 125 8.59 6.62 -9.08
C ILE A 125 9.40 7.88 -8.82
N LEU A 126 9.95 8.04 -7.61
CA LEU A 126 10.77 9.21 -7.27
C LEU A 126 11.97 9.34 -8.20
N LYS A 127 12.69 8.23 -8.46
CA LYS A 127 13.85 8.24 -9.37
C LYS A 127 13.46 8.55 -10.82
N ALA A 128 12.34 8.00 -11.31
CA ALA A 128 11.83 8.30 -12.65
C ALA A 128 11.46 9.78 -12.80
N HIS A 129 10.99 10.42 -11.73
CA HIS A 129 10.75 11.87 -11.66
C HIS A 129 12.00 12.70 -11.34
N ARG A 130 13.17 12.09 -11.14
CA ARG A 130 14.39 12.76 -10.66
C ARG A 130 14.18 13.53 -9.33
N LYS A 131 13.28 13.04 -8.48
CA LYS A 131 13.03 13.56 -7.14
C LYS A 131 13.92 12.87 -6.10
N SER A 132 14.19 13.58 -5.00
CA SER A 132 14.97 13.04 -3.88
C SER A 132 14.28 11.83 -3.24
N THR A 133 15.09 10.87 -2.78
CA THR A 133 14.63 9.67 -2.04
C THR A 133 14.77 9.82 -0.52
N THR A 134 15.15 11.00 -0.02
CA THR A 134 15.36 11.26 1.42
C THR A 134 14.16 10.89 2.28
N ALA A 135 12.93 11.16 1.81
CA ALA A 135 11.72 10.78 2.53
C ALA A 135 11.63 9.24 2.75
N LEU A 136 12.00 8.45 1.76
CA LEU A 136 12.02 6.98 1.88
C LEU A 136 13.16 6.49 2.79
N THR A 137 14.30 7.19 2.80
CA THR A 137 15.36 6.91 3.78
C THR A 137 14.87 7.15 5.21
N ALA A 138 14.12 8.23 5.44
CA ALA A 138 13.50 8.51 6.73
C ALA A 138 12.47 7.42 7.13
N VAL A 139 11.66 6.94 6.19
CA VAL A 139 10.76 5.79 6.40
C VAL A 139 11.56 4.55 6.85
N ARG A 140 12.66 4.21 6.17
CA ARG A 140 13.49 3.04 6.54
C ARG A 140 14.11 3.19 7.94
N ARG A 141 14.56 4.39 8.30
CA ARG A 141 15.06 4.70 9.66
C ARG A 141 13.96 4.50 10.71
N ARG A 142 12.75 4.98 10.43
CA ARG A 142 11.60 4.83 11.33
C ARG A 142 11.15 3.36 11.47
N ILE A 143 11.27 2.54 10.43
CA ILE A 143 11.04 1.10 10.53
C ILE A 143 12.08 0.46 11.45
N ASN A 144 13.36 0.84 11.29
CA ASN A 144 14.42 0.31 12.13
C ASN A 144 14.21 0.65 13.62
N SER A 145 13.68 1.83 13.95
CA SER A 145 13.33 2.19 15.35
C SER A 145 12.12 1.43 15.90
N LEU A 146 11.36 0.73 15.04
CA LEU A 146 10.26 -0.15 15.45
C LEU A 146 10.66 -1.63 15.48
N ARG A 147 11.93 -1.97 15.19
CA ARG A 147 12.39 -3.36 15.30
C ARG A 147 12.20 -3.86 16.73
N GLY A 148 11.72 -5.09 16.85
CA GLY A 148 11.39 -5.70 18.14
C GLY A 148 10.07 -5.22 18.74
N LYS A 149 9.41 -4.20 18.17
CA LYS A 149 8.05 -3.82 18.57
C LYS A 149 7.02 -4.57 17.74
N GLU A 150 5.92 -4.92 18.40
CA GLU A 150 4.76 -5.48 17.70
C GLU A 150 4.08 -4.39 16.86
N LEU A 151 4.07 -4.58 15.54
CA LEU A 151 3.46 -3.63 14.61
C LEU A 151 1.94 -3.74 14.59
N ARG A 152 1.41 -4.94 14.87
CA ARG A 152 -0.01 -5.22 14.82
C ARG A 152 -0.41 -6.05 16.04
N PRO A 153 -0.40 -5.44 17.24
CA PRO A 153 -0.74 -6.14 18.46
C PRO A 153 -2.17 -6.65 18.43
N ALA A 154 -2.43 -7.71 19.20
CA ALA A 154 -3.78 -8.17 19.46
C ALA A 154 -4.59 -7.07 20.18
N PRO A 155 -5.87 -6.84 19.83
CA PRO A 155 -6.69 -5.85 20.51
C PRO A 155 -6.74 -6.09 22.03
N LEU A 156 -6.60 -5.03 22.84
CA LEU A 156 -6.64 -5.12 24.31
C LEU A 156 -8.02 -5.52 24.85
N LEU A 157 -9.08 -5.24 24.10
CA LEU A 157 -10.45 -5.64 24.39
C LEU A 157 -11.10 -6.20 23.13
N ASN A 158 -11.86 -7.27 23.29
CA ASN A 158 -12.71 -7.82 22.24
C ASN A 158 -14.11 -7.19 22.24
N GLY A 159 -14.95 -7.55 21.27
CA GLY A 159 -16.29 -6.97 21.12
C GLY A 159 -17.22 -7.24 22.31
N TYR A 160 -17.14 -8.42 22.92
CA TYR A 160 -17.96 -8.78 24.09
C TYR A 160 -17.59 -7.93 25.30
N GLU A 161 -16.29 -7.78 25.58
CA GLU A 161 -15.81 -6.95 26.68
C GLU A 161 -16.20 -5.47 26.52
N ILE A 162 -16.23 -4.97 25.28
CA ILE A 162 -16.72 -3.61 24.99
C ILE A 162 -18.22 -3.48 25.28
N MET A 163 -19.02 -4.50 24.95
CA MET A 163 -20.46 -4.50 25.24
C MET A 163 -20.76 -4.58 26.73
N GLU A 164 -20.01 -5.38 27.50
CA GLU A 164 -20.12 -5.45 28.96
C GLU A 164 -19.85 -4.10 29.65
N LEU A 165 -19.06 -3.23 29.03
CA LEU A 165 -18.80 -1.87 29.52
C LEU A 165 -19.94 -0.88 29.22
N GLY A 166 -21.03 -1.32 28.56
CA GLY A 166 -22.22 -0.53 28.31
C GLY A 166 -22.33 0.05 26.89
N VAL A 167 -21.44 -0.32 25.97
CA VAL A 167 -21.57 0.06 24.55
C VAL A 167 -22.66 -0.78 23.90
N LYS A 168 -23.63 -0.12 23.27
CA LYS A 168 -24.75 -0.83 22.61
C LYS A 168 -24.25 -1.65 21.43
N ALA A 169 -24.78 -2.87 21.30
CA ALA A 169 -24.49 -3.75 20.18
C ALA A 169 -24.78 -3.07 18.83
N GLY A 170 -23.96 -3.36 17.82
CA GLY A 170 -24.07 -2.79 16.48
C GLY A 170 -22.88 -1.89 16.10
N PRO A 171 -23.09 -0.92 15.18
CA PRO A 171 -21.99 -0.11 14.62
C PRO A 171 -21.14 0.64 15.66
N GLN A 172 -21.71 0.96 16.82
CA GLN A 172 -20.99 1.64 17.91
C GLN A 172 -19.84 0.79 18.46
N VAL A 173 -20.02 -0.52 18.64
CA VAL A 173 -18.94 -1.43 19.08
C VAL A 173 -17.78 -1.38 18.10
N GLY A 174 -18.07 -1.37 16.80
CA GLY A 174 -17.04 -1.24 15.75
C GLY A 174 -16.29 0.09 15.82
N ALA A 175 -17.01 1.20 16.06
CA ALA A 175 -16.41 2.52 16.21
C ALA A 175 -15.48 2.60 17.43
N VAL A 176 -15.92 2.09 18.59
CA VAL A 176 -15.14 2.03 19.82
C VAL A 176 -13.93 1.13 19.65
N SER A 177 -14.12 -0.08 19.13
CA SER A 177 -13.03 -1.03 18.86
C SER A 177 -11.96 -0.44 17.96
N LYS A 178 -12.37 0.23 16.86
CA LYS A 178 -11.45 0.91 15.94
C LYS A 178 -10.71 2.06 16.62
N GLY A 179 -11.40 2.90 17.38
CA GLY A 179 -10.79 4.02 18.10
C GLY A 179 -9.77 3.55 19.14
N LEU A 180 -10.15 2.56 19.96
CA LEU A 180 -9.26 1.94 20.94
C LEU A 180 -8.02 1.33 20.28
N TYR A 181 -8.21 0.64 19.16
CA TYR A 181 -7.10 0.04 18.42
C TYR A 181 -6.11 1.07 17.87
N ILE A 182 -6.60 2.24 17.42
CA ILE A 182 -5.74 3.35 16.99
C ILE A 182 -4.92 3.91 18.16
N GLU A 183 -5.53 4.07 19.33
CA GLU A 183 -4.82 4.54 20.54
C GLU A 183 -3.81 3.50 21.04
N GLN A 184 -4.13 2.21 20.91
CA GLN A 184 -3.21 1.11 21.20
C GLN A 184 -2.01 1.10 20.25
N LEU A 185 -2.24 1.18 18.94
CA LEU A 185 -1.19 1.27 17.95
C LEU A 185 -0.31 2.51 18.14
N SER A 186 -0.91 3.60 18.62
CA SER A 186 -0.22 4.85 18.97
C SER A 186 0.58 4.76 20.28
N GLU A 187 0.59 3.61 20.95
CA GLU A 187 1.28 3.36 22.23
C GLU A 187 0.77 4.23 23.40
N LYS A 188 -0.43 4.82 23.28
CA LYS A 188 -1.07 5.61 24.35
C LYS A 188 -1.83 4.73 25.34
N ILE A 189 -2.35 3.60 24.85
CA ILE A 189 -3.04 2.59 25.66
C ILE A 189 -2.30 1.27 25.45
N THR A 190 -1.69 0.75 26.51
CA THR A 190 -0.86 -0.45 26.42
C THR A 190 -1.39 -1.58 27.31
N THR A 191 -2.37 -1.29 28.17
CA THR A 191 -2.91 -2.26 29.12
C THR A 191 -4.43 -2.35 29.03
N LYS A 192 -4.95 -3.52 29.40
CA LYS A 192 -6.40 -3.77 29.49
C LYS A 192 -7.10 -2.79 30.44
N HIS A 193 -6.45 -2.43 31.55
CA HIS A 193 -6.99 -1.45 32.50
C HIS A 193 -7.17 -0.06 31.88
N GLN A 194 -6.15 0.43 31.16
CA GLN A 194 -6.25 1.70 30.43
C GLN A 194 -7.32 1.64 29.33
N ALA A 195 -7.46 0.51 28.64
CA ALA A 195 -8.48 0.31 27.62
C ALA A 195 -9.89 0.44 28.18
N ILE A 196 -10.16 -0.19 29.34
CA ILE A 196 -11.44 -0.09 30.05
C ILE A 196 -11.75 1.37 30.42
N GLY A 197 -10.76 2.10 30.97
CA GLY A 197 -10.90 3.51 31.30
C GLY A 197 -11.23 4.36 30.08
N TRP A 198 -10.55 4.12 28.95
CA TRP A 198 -10.79 4.84 27.71
C TRP A 198 -12.19 4.60 27.15
N VAL A 199 -12.71 3.37 27.18
CA VAL A 199 -14.08 3.05 26.72
C VAL A 199 -15.13 3.77 27.57
N LYS A 200 -14.94 3.82 28.90
CA LYS A 200 -15.84 4.56 29.81
C LYS A 200 -15.86 6.06 29.51
N GLU A 201 -14.70 6.66 29.26
CA GLU A 201 -14.61 8.07 28.86
C GLU A 201 -15.22 8.33 27.47
N TRP A 202 -15.07 7.38 26.54
CA TRP A 202 -15.72 7.46 25.24
C TRP A 202 -17.24 7.48 25.36
N LEU A 203 -17.81 6.62 26.21
CA LEU A 203 -19.25 6.56 26.48
C LEU A 203 -19.78 7.88 27.05
N LYS A 204 -19.09 8.50 28.01
CA LYS A 204 -19.49 9.80 28.57
C LYS A 204 -19.57 10.92 27.53
N LYS A 205 -18.74 10.86 26.49
CA LYS A 205 -18.69 11.88 25.42
C LYS A 205 -19.70 11.66 24.30
N HIS A 206 -20.31 10.48 24.23
CA HIS A 206 -21.19 10.06 23.13
C HIS A 206 -22.54 9.51 23.63
N GLN A 207 -22.88 9.74 24.90
CA GLN A 207 -24.23 9.70 25.44
C GLN A 207 -24.94 11.02 25.12
#